data_AF-A0A968ZU82-F1
#
_entry.id   AF-A0A968ZU82-F1
#
_cell.length_a   1.000
_cell.length_b   1.000
_cell.length_c   1.000
_cell.angle_alpha   90.00
_cell.angle_beta   90.00
_cell.angle_gamma   90.00
#
_symmetry.space_group_name_H-M   'P 1'
#
loop_
_entity.id
_entity.type
_entity.pdbx_description
1 polymer ?
#
loop_
_entity_poly.entity_id
_entity_poly.type
_entity_poly.pdbx_seq_one_letter_code
_entity_poly.pdbx_strand_id
1 'polypeptide(L)'
;MTTLQTPTENLVFFQVVNAAGTPSLWRTNGSSEGTFMLHDNLAVDISNLISGDVQVHFGSYTPERGYTWWRSDGSVAGTQLLSADESESTGAQLTLLGTLGDRVIALVSRLEKAELWVSAGTAATTEKIQQIEDASFLATIDKPVVIADQKLFFLMQNQDVWISDGTKTGTRRFAQFDPDRVNNTVNEFTLFQNRLFASARGPEGAELWVSDGSAQGTRQLIDLYPGSTEYPPSCTVLGDGNLGCSSPFVEANSSWPHSLTVQGQWLYFTTVFNQLYRTDGTIAGTHRVQSFERFSGQMIPLQDKLLFSVVDDNHLQLWSVP
;
A
#
# COMPACT_ATOMS: atom_id res chain seq x y z
N MET A 1 -20.17 -5.49 -17.18
CA MET A 1 -19.96 -4.06 -17.48
C MET A 1 -19.21 -3.52 -16.29
N THR A 2 -17.97 -3.10 -16.46
CA THR A 2 -17.22 -2.46 -15.38
C THR A 2 -17.24 -0.96 -15.60
N THR A 3 -17.58 -0.22 -14.56
CA THR A 3 -17.86 1.21 -14.59
C THR A 3 -16.96 1.93 -13.60
N LEU A 4 -16.48 3.11 -13.97
CA LEU A 4 -15.63 3.98 -13.15
C LEU A 4 -16.26 5.37 -13.12
N GLN A 5 -16.45 5.98 -11.95
CA GLN A 5 -17.05 7.31 -11.82
C GLN A 5 -15.98 8.34 -11.42
N THR A 6 -15.93 9.50 -12.09
CA THR A 6 -15.15 10.65 -11.60
C THR A 6 -15.96 11.38 -10.52
N PRO A 7 -15.37 11.74 -9.37
CA PRO A 7 -16.11 12.35 -8.25
C PRO A 7 -16.73 13.71 -8.56
N THR A 8 -16.17 14.45 -9.52
CA THR A 8 -16.41 15.88 -9.76
C THR A 8 -17.35 16.18 -10.92
N GLU A 9 -17.35 15.36 -11.96
CA GLU A 9 -18.15 15.61 -13.18
C GLU A 9 -19.25 14.56 -13.42
N ASN A 10 -19.41 13.58 -12.53
CA ASN A 10 -20.33 12.44 -12.73
C ASN A 10 -20.11 11.73 -14.08
N LEU A 11 -18.88 11.72 -14.58
CA LEU A 11 -18.55 10.97 -15.78
C LEU A 11 -18.29 9.53 -15.40
N VAL A 12 -18.94 8.62 -16.14
CA VAL A 12 -18.69 7.19 -16.05
C VAL A 12 -17.87 6.75 -17.24
N PHE A 13 -16.69 6.20 -16.97
CA PHE A 13 -15.84 5.53 -17.96
C PHE A 13 -16.14 4.04 -17.94
N PHE A 14 -16.19 3.41 -19.12
CA PHE A 14 -16.45 2.00 -19.25
C PHE A 14 -15.84 1.43 -20.54
N GLN A 15 -15.59 0.13 -20.55
CA GLN A 15 -15.08 -0.58 -21.72
C GLN A 15 -16.21 -1.26 -22.47
N VAL A 16 -16.18 -1.16 -23.80
CA VAL A 16 -17.06 -1.91 -24.72
C VAL A 16 -16.20 -2.83 -25.56
N VAL A 17 -16.58 -4.11 -25.63
CA VAL A 17 -15.90 -5.12 -26.46
C VAL A 17 -16.80 -5.44 -27.64
N ASN A 18 -16.28 -5.29 -28.86
CA ASN A 18 -17.04 -5.58 -30.07
C ASN A 18 -17.19 -7.11 -30.30
N ALA A 19 -17.94 -7.51 -31.33
CA ALA A 19 -18.15 -8.92 -31.66
C ALA A 19 -16.87 -9.69 -32.02
N ALA A 20 -15.80 -9.00 -32.41
CA ALA A 20 -14.49 -9.57 -32.70
C ALA A 20 -13.58 -9.67 -31.46
N GLY A 21 -14.04 -9.21 -30.29
CA GLY A 21 -13.26 -9.22 -29.05
C GLY A 21 -12.37 -7.99 -28.85
N THR A 22 -12.45 -6.98 -29.72
CA THR A 22 -11.63 -5.76 -29.60
C THR A 22 -12.25 -4.80 -28.57
N PRO A 23 -11.49 -4.36 -27.55
CA PRO A 23 -11.97 -3.42 -26.55
C PRO A 23 -11.84 -1.96 -27.02
N SER A 24 -12.75 -1.12 -26.56
CA SER A 24 -12.75 0.33 -26.76
C SER A 24 -13.13 1.05 -25.47
N LEU A 25 -12.55 2.22 -25.23
CA LEU A 25 -12.84 3.06 -24.08
C LEU A 25 -13.96 4.04 -24.41
N TRP A 26 -14.97 4.11 -23.55
CA TRP A 26 -16.12 4.99 -23.68
C TRP A 26 -16.32 5.80 -22.41
N ARG A 27 -17.04 6.91 -22.55
CA ARG A 27 -17.59 7.64 -21.40
C ARG A 27 -19.08 7.93 -21.57
N THR A 28 -19.75 8.15 -20.44
CA THR A 28 -21.14 8.63 -20.38
C THR A 28 -21.33 9.61 -19.23
N ASN A 29 -22.23 10.57 -19.40
CA ASN A 29 -22.79 11.39 -18.31
C ASN A 29 -24.27 11.03 -18.01
N GLY A 30 -24.76 9.92 -18.54
CA GLY A 30 -26.16 9.48 -18.43
C GLY A 30 -27.08 9.90 -19.57
N SER A 31 -26.63 10.75 -20.50
CA SER A 31 -27.38 11.14 -21.70
C SER A 31 -26.89 10.40 -22.96
N SER A 32 -27.72 10.31 -24.00
CA SER A 32 -27.32 9.74 -25.30
C SER A 32 -26.20 10.55 -25.97
N GLU A 33 -26.28 11.88 -25.93
CA GLU A 33 -25.27 12.77 -26.54
C GLU A 33 -23.94 12.72 -25.77
N GLY A 34 -24.01 12.62 -24.45
CA GLY A 34 -22.82 12.48 -23.59
C GLY A 34 -22.25 11.06 -23.55
N THR A 35 -22.82 10.11 -24.28
CA THR A 35 -22.33 8.73 -24.38
C THR A 35 -21.60 8.52 -25.70
N PHE A 36 -20.27 8.46 -25.67
CA PHE A 36 -19.46 8.29 -26.87
C PHE A 36 -18.11 7.64 -26.60
N MET A 37 -17.50 7.14 -27.67
CA MET A 37 -16.19 6.49 -27.65
C MET A 37 -15.09 7.52 -27.48
N LEU A 38 -14.19 7.27 -26.54
CA LEU A 38 -12.99 8.07 -26.31
C LEU A 38 -11.81 7.56 -27.12
N HIS A 39 -11.65 6.25 -27.21
CA HIS A 39 -10.55 5.63 -27.94
C HIS A 39 -10.92 4.22 -28.38
N ASP A 40 -10.58 3.86 -29.62
CA ASP A 40 -10.76 2.51 -30.17
C ASP A 40 -9.54 1.63 -29.89
N ASN A 41 -9.72 0.31 -29.84
CA ASN A 41 -8.66 -0.68 -29.57
C ASN A 41 -7.82 -0.38 -28.31
N LEU A 42 -8.49 -0.04 -27.20
CA LEU A 42 -7.87 0.30 -25.93
C LEU A 42 -8.47 -0.55 -24.81
N ALA A 43 -7.65 -1.46 -24.26
CA ALA A 43 -8.03 -2.34 -23.16
C ALA A 43 -7.62 -1.72 -21.83
N VAL A 44 -8.55 -1.24 -21.03
CA VAL A 44 -8.26 -0.54 -19.77
C VAL A 44 -8.24 -1.51 -18.60
N ASP A 45 -7.15 -1.50 -17.83
CA ASP A 45 -7.11 -2.18 -16.53
C ASP A 45 -7.76 -1.30 -15.46
N ILE A 46 -9.05 -1.53 -15.28
CA ILE A 46 -9.92 -0.93 -14.28
C ILE A 46 -9.48 -1.16 -12.82
N SER A 47 -8.63 -2.15 -12.55
CA SER A 47 -8.11 -2.38 -11.19
C SER A 47 -6.93 -1.46 -10.86
N ASN A 48 -6.42 -0.75 -11.88
CA ASN A 48 -5.22 0.05 -11.83
C ASN A 48 -5.50 1.49 -12.29
N LEU A 49 -6.30 2.19 -11.49
CA LEU A 49 -6.83 3.50 -11.79
C LEU A 49 -6.58 4.46 -10.66
N ILE A 50 -6.29 5.71 -11.01
CA ILE A 50 -6.33 6.84 -10.08
C ILE A 50 -7.19 7.92 -10.70
N SER A 51 -8.30 8.24 -10.02
CA SER A 51 -9.11 9.41 -10.32
C SER A 51 -8.57 10.62 -9.58
N GLY A 52 -8.24 11.67 -10.33
CA GLY A 52 -8.12 13.02 -9.80
C GLY A 52 -9.40 13.81 -10.02
N ASP A 53 -9.39 15.09 -9.66
CA ASP A 53 -10.54 15.98 -9.78
C ASP A 53 -10.97 16.24 -11.23
N VAL A 54 -10.11 16.03 -12.22
CA VAL A 54 -10.41 16.34 -13.63
C VAL A 54 -9.93 15.25 -14.59
N GLN A 55 -9.08 14.33 -14.14
CA GLN A 55 -8.44 13.34 -15.01
C GLN A 55 -8.40 11.96 -14.37
N VAL A 56 -8.56 10.93 -15.20
CA VAL A 56 -8.32 9.53 -14.84
C VAL A 56 -7.00 9.09 -15.45
N HIS A 57 -6.13 8.49 -14.65
CA HIS A 57 -4.94 7.80 -15.12
C HIS A 57 -5.18 6.29 -15.10
N PHE A 58 -4.68 5.59 -16.12
CA PHE A 58 -4.92 4.15 -16.26
C PHE A 58 -3.83 3.43 -17.04
N GLY A 59 -3.66 2.14 -16.72
CA GLY A 59 -2.90 1.21 -17.54
C GLY A 59 -3.75 0.63 -18.67
N SER A 60 -3.15 0.48 -19.85
CA SER A 60 -3.76 -0.24 -20.98
C SER A 60 -2.83 -1.30 -21.52
N TYR A 61 -3.35 -2.50 -21.80
CA TYR A 61 -2.58 -3.59 -22.41
C TYR A 61 -2.95 -3.77 -23.89
N THR A 62 -1.95 -3.83 -24.77
CA THR A 62 -2.13 -4.44 -26.10
C THR A 62 -1.08 -5.53 -26.33
N PRO A 63 -1.38 -6.59 -27.10
CA PRO A 63 -0.40 -7.63 -27.40
C PRO A 63 0.89 -7.09 -28.06
N GLU A 64 0.77 -6.01 -28.84
CA GLU A 64 1.88 -5.41 -29.58
C GLU A 64 2.70 -4.43 -28.75
N ARG A 65 2.10 -3.81 -27.72
CA ARG A 65 2.70 -2.71 -26.96
C ARG A 65 2.75 -2.96 -25.46
N GLY A 66 2.37 -4.14 -24.96
CA GLY A 66 2.32 -4.42 -23.54
C GLY A 66 1.50 -3.38 -22.76
N TYR A 67 1.85 -3.16 -21.48
CA TYR A 67 1.19 -2.14 -20.67
C TYR A 67 1.70 -0.73 -21.01
N THR A 68 0.77 0.17 -21.27
CA THR A 68 0.99 1.57 -21.59
C THR A 68 0.22 2.45 -20.61
N TRP A 69 0.79 3.61 -20.27
CA TRP A 69 0.16 4.55 -19.35
C TRP A 69 -0.60 5.63 -20.12
N TRP A 70 -1.89 5.77 -19.85
CA TRP A 70 -2.78 6.76 -20.44
C TRP A 70 -3.41 7.67 -19.40
N ARG A 71 -3.91 8.82 -19.88
CA ARG A 71 -4.87 9.67 -19.18
C ARG A 71 -6.12 9.93 -20.00
N SER A 72 -7.18 10.36 -19.34
CA SER A 72 -8.35 10.99 -19.99
C SER A 72 -8.99 12.03 -19.09
N ASP A 73 -9.43 13.14 -19.68
CA ASP A 73 -10.33 14.14 -19.07
C ASP A 73 -11.81 13.92 -19.44
N GLY A 74 -12.14 12.81 -20.10
CA GLY A 74 -13.49 12.53 -20.61
C GLY A 74 -13.79 13.11 -21.99
N SER A 75 -12.81 13.73 -22.65
CA SER A 75 -12.89 14.11 -24.06
C SER A 75 -12.01 13.20 -24.95
N VAL A 76 -12.35 13.10 -26.24
CA VAL A 76 -11.52 12.36 -27.22
C VAL A 76 -10.12 12.98 -27.29
N ALA A 77 -10.03 14.32 -27.35
CA ALA A 77 -8.76 15.03 -27.49
C ALA A 77 -7.88 14.94 -26.23
N GLY A 78 -8.48 14.90 -25.04
CA GLY A 78 -7.79 14.76 -23.76
C GLY A 78 -7.51 13.31 -23.37
N THR A 79 -7.97 12.33 -24.15
CA THR A 79 -7.60 10.91 -23.99
C THR A 79 -6.27 10.66 -24.69
N GLN A 80 -5.20 10.59 -23.90
CA GLN A 80 -3.83 10.67 -24.41
C GLN A 80 -2.91 9.64 -23.76
N LEU A 81 -2.01 9.09 -24.56
CA LEU A 81 -0.90 8.26 -24.10
C LEU A 81 0.15 9.16 -23.39
N LEU A 82 0.61 8.71 -22.23
CA LEU A 82 1.62 9.40 -21.40
C LEU A 82 3.01 8.78 -21.49
N SER A 83 3.11 7.50 -21.83
CA SER A 83 4.39 6.80 -21.97
C SER A 83 5.04 7.10 -23.32
N ALA A 84 6.34 7.41 -23.29
CA ALA A 84 7.17 7.74 -24.45
C ALA A 84 8.09 6.58 -24.92
N ASP A 85 8.08 5.43 -24.26
CA ASP A 85 8.99 4.32 -24.58
C ASP A 85 8.26 3.20 -25.35
N GLU A 86 8.24 3.34 -26.67
CA GLU A 86 7.55 2.44 -27.60
C GLU A 86 8.33 1.13 -27.85
N SER A 87 9.59 1.00 -27.39
CA SER A 87 10.49 -0.05 -27.93
C SER A 87 10.62 -1.36 -27.14
N GLU A 88 10.15 -1.49 -25.89
CA GLU A 88 10.47 -2.71 -25.08
C GLU A 88 9.40 -3.12 -24.05
N SER A 89 8.12 -3.02 -24.37
CA SER A 89 7.03 -3.16 -23.39
C SER A 89 6.40 -4.56 -23.24
N THR A 90 6.83 -5.55 -24.02
CA THR A 90 6.30 -6.93 -23.90
C THR A 90 6.63 -7.51 -22.53
N GLY A 91 5.61 -7.74 -21.70
CA GLY A 91 5.74 -8.38 -20.39
C GLY A 91 5.90 -7.43 -19.19
N ALA A 92 5.87 -6.11 -19.39
CA ALA A 92 5.87 -5.15 -18.28
C ALA A 92 4.48 -5.04 -17.63
N GLN A 93 4.39 -4.83 -16.32
CA GLN A 93 3.17 -4.41 -15.61
C GLN A 93 3.29 -2.93 -15.25
N LEU A 94 2.19 -2.18 -15.32
CA LEU A 94 2.09 -0.83 -14.79
C LEU A 94 1.23 -0.89 -13.53
N THR A 95 1.63 -0.22 -12.46
CA THR A 95 0.83 -0.07 -11.24
C THR A 95 0.85 1.40 -10.83
N LEU A 96 -0.30 2.06 -10.82
CA LEU A 96 -0.45 3.41 -10.30
C LEU A 96 -0.44 3.36 -8.77
N LEU A 97 0.46 4.12 -8.16
CA LEU A 97 0.71 4.05 -6.72
C LEU A 97 -0.06 5.12 -5.95
N GLY A 98 -0.24 6.29 -6.56
CA GLY A 98 -0.80 7.43 -5.85
C GLY A 98 -0.61 8.75 -6.58
N THR A 99 -1.10 9.81 -5.95
CA THR A 99 -0.78 11.19 -6.30
C THR A 99 0.12 11.83 -5.26
N LEU A 100 1.10 12.60 -5.72
CA LEU A 100 1.90 13.53 -4.92
C LEU A 100 1.67 14.93 -5.50
N GLY A 101 0.72 15.65 -4.91
CA GLY A 101 0.28 16.94 -5.41
C GLY A 101 -0.45 16.77 -6.75
N ASP A 102 0.04 17.44 -7.78
CA ASP A 102 -0.50 17.38 -9.15
C ASP A 102 0.08 16.23 -9.99
N ARG A 103 0.96 15.42 -9.41
CA ARG A 103 1.65 14.34 -10.12
C ARG A 103 1.12 12.98 -9.71
N VAL A 104 0.99 12.09 -10.68
CA VAL A 104 0.74 10.67 -10.45
C VAL A 104 2.07 9.93 -10.42
N ILE A 105 2.21 8.99 -9.48
CA ILE A 105 3.35 8.09 -9.37
C ILE A 105 2.93 6.70 -9.84
N ALA A 106 3.77 6.07 -10.65
CA ALA A 106 3.54 4.74 -11.16
C ALA A 106 4.80 3.87 -11.03
N LEU A 107 4.61 2.60 -10.72
CA LEU A 107 5.63 1.57 -10.85
C LEU A 107 5.43 0.84 -12.18
N VAL A 108 6.47 0.80 -13.00
CA VAL A 108 6.53 -0.06 -14.19
C VAL A 108 7.45 -1.22 -13.86
N SER A 109 6.92 -2.42 -13.72
CA SER A 109 7.68 -3.61 -13.36
C SER A 109 7.80 -4.61 -14.51
N ARG A 110 8.89 -5.35 -14.53
CA ARG A 110 9.24 -6.44 -15.45
C ARG A 110 9.91 -7.54 -14.62
N LEU A 111 10.24 -8.67 -15.25
CA LEU A 111 11.11 -9.67 -14.63
C LEU A 111 12.41 -8.98 -14.16
N GLU A 112 12.68 -9.10 -12.86
CA GLU A 112 13.89 -8.62 -12.18
C GLU A 112 14.16 -7.09 -12.23
N LYS A 113 13.18 -6.30 -12.70
CA LYS A 113 13.35 -4.85 -12.85
C LYS A 113 12.06 -4.12 -12.54
N ALA A 114 12.14 -3.07 -11.72
CA ALA A 114 11.08 -2.08 -11.61
C ALA A 114 11.62 -0.67 -11.87
N GLU A 115 10.74 0.20 -12.34
CA GLU A 115 11.03 1.59 -12.60
C GLU A 115 9.94 2.44 -11.98
N LEU A 116 10.32 3.43 -11.19
CA LEU A 116 9.40 4.41 -10.64
C LEU A 116 9.32 5.60 -11.61
N TRP A 117 8.11 5.93 -12.01
CA TRP A 117 7.78 6.98 -12.96
C TRP A 117 6.88 8.01 -12.31
N VAL A 118 7.01 9.26 -12.75
CA VAL A 118 6.15 10.38 -12.36
C VAL A 118 5.55 11.01 -13.62
N SER A 119 4.31 11.49 -13.53
CA SER A 119 3.71 12.32 -14.58
C SER A 119 2.85 13.43 -13.99
N ALA A 120 3.01 14.65 -14.51
CA ALA A 120 2.06 15.76 -14.32
C ALA A 120 0.93 15.76 -15.38
N GLY A 121 0.77 14.63 -16.09
CA GLY A 121 -0.31 14.39 -17.02
C GLY A 121 0.05 14.55 -18.49
N THR A 122 1.24 14.96 -18.90
CA THR A 122 1.61 14.95 -20.35
C THR A 122 2.81 14.05 -20.61
N ALA A 123 2.96 13.55 -21.84
CA ALA A 123 4.14 12.78 -22.24
C ALA A 123 5.47 13.52 -21.95
N ALA A 124 5.51 14.84 -22.15
CA ALA A 124 6.69 15.66 -21.86
C ALA A 124 7.00 15.82 -20.36
N THR A 125 5.99 15.62 -19.50
CA THR A 125 6.12 15.66 -18.05
C THR A 125 6.16 14.27 -17.43
N THR A 126 6.16 13.22 -18.27
CA THR A 126 6.27 11.83 -17.82
C THR A 126 7.73 11.42 -17.87
N GLU A 127 8.33 11.13 -16.72
CA GLU A 127 9.72 10.71 -16.66
C GLU A 127 9.96 9.62 -15.62
N LYS A 128 10.99 8.79 -15.89
CA LYS A 128 11.53 7.85 -14.91
C LYS A 128 12.31 8.63 -13.85
N ILE A 129 11.95 8.43 -12.58
CA ILE A 129 12.63 9.04 -11.44
C ILE A 129 13.54 8.05 -10.70
N GLN A 130 13.33 6.75 -10.84
CA GLN A 130 14.21 5.75 -10.24
C GLN A 130 14.14 4.42 -11.01
N GLN A 131 15.29 3.75 -11.12
CA GLN A 131 15.36 2.34 -11.49
C GLN A 131 15.62 1.52 -10.23
N ILE A 132 14.81 0.48 -10.03
CA ILE A 132 14.86 -0.43 -8.89
C ILE A 132 15.26 -1.80 -9.47
N GLU A 133 16.49 -2.22 -9.17
CA GLU A 133 16.98 -3.55 -9.53
C GLU A 133 16.68 -4.47 -8.36
N ASP A 134 15.85 -5.47 -8.61
CA ASP A 134 15.51 -6.48 -7.63
C ASP A 134 15.55 -7.84 -8.33
N ALA A 135 16.46 -8.72 -7.90
CA ALA A 135 16.60 -10.06 -8.46
C ALA A 135 15.41 -10.98 -8.13
N SER A 136 14.41 -10.49 -7.37
CA SER A 136 13.17 -11.23 -7.15
C SER A 136 12.29 -11.18 -8.40
N PHE A 137 11.77 -12.35 -8.80
CA PHE A 137 11.12 -12.59 -10.10
C PHE A 137 9.86 -11.75 -10.37
N LEU A 138 9.35 -11.03 -9.38
CA LEU A 138 8.20 -10.15 -9.50
C LEU A 138 8.47 -8.90 -8.68
N ALA A 139 9.04 -7.86 -9.30
CA ALA A 139 9.15 -6.53 -8.72
C ALA A 139 7.75 -5.88 -8.62
N THR A 140 6.89 -6.47 -7.80
CA THR A 140 5.51 -6.05 -7.56
C THR A 140 5.41 -5.50 -6.14
N ILE A 141 4.32 -4.80 -5.86
CA ILE A 141 4.12 -4.12 -4.58
C ILE A 141 3.21 -4.97 -3.70
N ASP A 142 3.62 -5.17 -2.45
CA ASP A 142 2.73 -5.62 -1.40
C ASP A 142 1.98 -4.39 -0.86
N LYS A 143 0.65 -4.45 -0.83
CA LYS A 143 -0.15 -3.38 -0.20
C LYS A 143 0.13 -3.41 1.32
N PRO A 144 0.32 -2.25 1.97
CA PRO A 144 -0.19 -0.93 1.59
C PRO A 144 0.77 -0.01 0.81
N VAL A 145 0.20 0.92 0.03
CA VAL A 145 0.88 2.18 -0.37
C VAL A 145 0.30 3.28 0.50
N VAL A 146 1.16 4.08 1.13
CA VAL A 146 0.73 5.15 2.05
C VAL A 146 1.26 6.49 1.56
N ILE A 147 0.37 7.47 1.50
CA ILE A 147 0.66 8.83 1.03
C ILE A 147 0.29 9.82 2.13
N ALA A 148 1.24 10.62 2.60
CA ALA A 148 0.98 11.79 3.42
C ALA A 148 2.08 12.84 3.22
N ASP A 149 1.73 14.12 3.39
CA ASP A 149 2.68 15.24 3.35
C ASP A 149 3.65 15.22 2.17
N GLN A 150 3.12 14.94 0.97
CA GLN A 150 3.88 14.87 -0.29
C GLN A 150 4.97 13.78 -0.30
N LYS A 151 4.82 12.74 0.51
CA LYS A 151 5.64 11.52 0.49
C LYS A 151 4.79 10.30 0.24
N LEU A 152 5.31 9.40 -0.59
CA LEU A 152 4.75 8.09 -0.89
C LEU A 152 5.68 7.03 -0.31
N PHE A 153 5.10 6.10 0.44
CA PHE A 153 5.76 4.91 0.97
C PHE A 153 5.13 3.67 0.34
N PHE A 154 5.95 2.75 -0.14
CA PHE A 154 5.49 1.51 -0.75
C PHE A 154 6.43 0.36 -0.42
N LEU A 155 5.88 -0.85 -0.33
CA LEU A 155 6.61 -2.07 -0.03
C LEU A 155 6.78 -2.89 -1.31
N MET A 156 8.01 -3.24 -1.62
CA MET A 156 8.33 -4.22 -2.66
C MET A 156 8.18 -5.63 -2.11
N GLN A 157 7.88 -6.62 -2.96
CA GLN A 157 7.74 -8.03 -2.53
C GLN A 157 8.96 -8.59 -1.80
N ASN A 158 10.16 -8.09 -2.10
CA ASN A 158 11.38 -8.43 -1.38
C ASN A 158 11.44 -7.85 0.06
N GLN A 159 10.34 -7.23 0.51
CA GLN A 159 10.14 -6.57 1.80
C GLN A 159 10.89 -5.24 1.96
N ASP A 160 11.39 -4.67 0.87
CA ASP A 160 11.98 -3.33 0.90
C ASP A 160 10.91 -2.26 0.90
N VAL A 161 10.94 -1.44 1.95
CA VAL A 161 10.20 -0.18 1.98
C VAL A 161 10.97 0.84 1.14
N TRP A 162 10.24 1.56 0.29
CA TRP A 162 10.73 2.69 -0.48
C TRP A 162 9.99 3.97 -0.09
N ILE A 163 10.70 5.09 -0.18
CA ILE A 163 10.14 6.43 0.01
C ILE A 163 10.39 7.25 -1.25
N SER A 164 9.40 8.05 -1.65
CA SER A 164 9.53 9.01 -2.73
C SER A 164 8.73 10.27 -2.43
N ASP A 165 9.28 11.43 -2.77
CA ASP A 165 8.57 12.72 -2.85
C ASP A 165 8.19 13.08 -4.30
N GLY A 166 8.29 12.11 -5.22
CA GLY A 166 8.05 12.32 -6.65
C GLY A 166 9.23 12.93 -7.41
N THR A 167 10.39 13.10 -6.77
CA THR A 167 11.64 13.56 -7.41
C THR A 167 12.70 12.46 -7.45
N LYS A 168 13.67 12.58 -8.37
CA LYS A 168 14.83 11.67 -8.43
C LYS A 168 15.62 11.65 -7.13
N THR A 169 15.86 12.82 -6.53
CA THR A 169 16.68 12.96 -5.32
C THR A 169 15.98 12.48 -4.05
N GLY A 170 14.66 12.69 -3.94
CA GLY A 170 13.88 12.24 -2.80
C GLY A 170 13.39 10.79 -2.90
N THR A 171 13.63 10.11 -4.02
CA THR A 171 13.33 8.69 -4.19
C THR A 171 14.49 7.83 -3.75
N ARG A 172 14.25 6.93 -2.80
CA ARG A 172 15.27 5.99 -2.31
C ARG A 172 14.65 4.82 -1.56
N ARG A 173 15.42 3.74 -1.41
CA ARG A 173 15.12 2.70 -0.42
C ARG A 173 15.04 3.38 0.95
N PHE A 174 13.95 3.13 1.65
CA PHE A 174 13.74 3.64 2.99
C PHE A 174 14.82 3.05 3.91
N ALA A 175 15.17 3.78 4.97
CA ALA A 175 16.23 3.35 5.87
C ALA A 175 15.94 1.97 6.46
N GLN A 176 17.00 1.20 6.67
CA GLN A 176 16.87 -0.11 7.25
C GLN A 176 16.31 -0.01 8.67
N PHE A 177 15.31 -0.82 9.01
CA PHE A 177 14.79 -0.89 10.39
C PHE A 177 15.81 -1.58 11.29
N ASP A 178 16.42 -2.67 10.83
CA ASP A 178 17.48 -3.39 11.54
C ASP A 178 18.78 -3.35 10.72
N PRO A 179 19.78 -2.54 11.10
CA PRO A 179 21.02 -2.37 10.32
C PRO A 179 21.85 -3.66 10.21
N ASP A 180 21.64 -4.64 11.09
CA ASP A 180 22.39 -5.90 11.10
C ASP A 180 21.77 -6.99 10.20
N ARG A 181 20.65 -6.69 9.53
CA ARG A 181 20.01 -7.59 8.57
C ARG A 181 20.36 -7.25 7.13
N VAL A 182 19.91 -8.08 6.19
CA VAL A 182 20.06 -7.80 4.75
C VAL A 182 18.73 -7.31 4.16
N ASN A 183 17.61 -7.76 4.75
CA ASN A 183 16.25 -7.40 4.33
C ASN A 183 15.48 -6.80 5.51
N ASN A 184 14.67 -5.79 5.22
CA ASN A 184 13.69 -5.30 6.17
C ASN A 184 12.58 -6.35 6.27
N THR A 185 12.24 -6.84 7.46
CA THR A 185 11.02 -7.66 7.64
C THR A 185 9.96 -6.73 8.20
N VAL A 186 9.20 -6.10 7.31
CA VAL A 186 8.11 -5.19 7.67
C VAL A 186 6.80 -5.89 7.36
N ASN A 187 6.04 -6.23 8.39
CA ASN A 187 4.78 -6.93 8.22
C ASN A 187 3.64 -5.99 7.81
N GLU A 188 3.64 -4.79 8.39
CA GLU A 188 2.61 -3.77 8.20
C GLU A 188 3.19 -2.41 8.54
N PHE A 189 2.73 -1.36 7.87
CA PHE A 189 3.04 0.02 8.22
C PHE A 189 1.89 0.98 7.93
N THR A 190 1.89 2.09 8.64
CA THR A 190 0.95 3.19 8.46
C THR A 190 1.63 4.53 8.71
N LEU A 191 1.00 5.62 8.29
CA LEU A 191 1.44 6.97 8.62
C LEU A 191 0.61 7.52 9.78
N PHE A 192 1.29 8.05 10.78
CA PHE A 192 0.67 8.70 11.92
C PHE A 192 1.52 9.90 12.34
N GLN A 193 0.90 11.09 12.43
CA GLN A 193 1.59 12.35 12.74
C GLN A 193 2.85 12.60 11.88
N ASN A 194 2.74 12.41 10.56
CA ASN A 194 3.82 12.57 9.59
C ASN A 194 5.07 11.69 9.85
N ARG A 195 4.88 10.56 10.51
CA ARG A 195 5.92 9.55 10.74
C ARG A 195 5.40 8.19 10.27
N LEU A 196 6.31 7.38 9.75
CA LEU A 196 6.05 5.99 9.43
C LEU A 196 6.07 5.19 10.72
N PHE A 197 4.99 4.48 10.99
CA PHE A 197 4.92 3.46 12.04
C PHE A 197 4.85 2.11 11.37
N ALA A 198 5.67 1.17 11.82
CA ALA A 198 5.78 -0.14 11.20
C ALA A 198 5.89 -1.24 12.26
N SER A 199 5.25 -2.38 11.99
CA SER A 199 5.62 -3.64 12.61
C SER A 199 6.86 -4.15 11.89
N ALA A 200 8.03 -3.98 12.48
CA ALA A 200 9.29 -4.39 11.89
C ALA A 200 10.11 -5.26 12.85
N ARG A 201 10.85 -6.21 12.28
CA ARG A 201 11.74 -7.09 13.06
C ARG A 201 13.12 -6.46 13.25
N GLY A 202 13.53 -6.33 14.50
CA GLY A 202 14.86 -5.89 14.93
C GLY A 202 15.56 -6.90 15.85
N PRO A 203 16.59 -6.46 16.59
CA PRO A 203 17.36 -7.29 17.52
C PRO A 203 16.49 -7.92 18.62
N GLU A 204 15.47 -7.20 19.08
CA GLU A 204 14.55 -7.63 20.14
C GLU A 204 13.36 -8.47 19.62
N GLY A 205 13.24 -8.65 18.30
CA GLY A 205 12.08 -9.30 17.67
C GLY A 205 11.25 -8.33 16.84
N ALA A 206 10.06 -8.74 16.41
CA ALA A 206 9.11 -7.87 15.72
C ALA A 206 8.36 -6.98 16.72
N GLU A 207 8.60 -5.68 16.61
CA GLU A 207 8.11 -4.65 17.52
C GLU A 207 7.54 -3.45 16.75
N LEU A 208 7.04 -2.44 17.46
CA LEU A 208 6.56 -1.20 16.84
C LEU A 208 7.74 -0.25 16.61
N TRP A 209 7.98 0.12 15.36
CA TRP A 209 9.01 1.05 14.92
C TRP A 209 8.42 2.38 14.48
N VAL A 210 9.21 3.44 14.60
CA VAL A 210 8.85 4.79 14.15
C VAL A 210 9.98 5.38 13.32
N SER A 211 9.63 6.17 12.30
CA SER A 211 10.60 6.87 11.45
C SER A 211 10.06 8.16 10.85
N ASP A 212 10.95 9.14 10.65
CA ASP A 212 10.71 10.36 9.87
C ASP A 212 11.10 10.23 8.38
N GLY A 213 11.55 9.04 7.97
CA GLY A 213 12.10 8.75 6.65
C GLY A 213 13.62 8.64 6.61
N SER A 214 14.34 9.17 7.59
CA SER A 214 15.81 9.14 7.66
C SER A 214 16.33 7.96 8.48
N ALA A 215 17.59 7.56 8.24
CA ALA A 215 18.23 6.51 9.04
C ALA A 215 18.37 6.91 10.52
N GLN A 216 18.64 8.19 10.80
CA GLN A 216 18.78 8.69 12.18
C GLN A 216 17.44 8.78 12.92
N GLY A 217 16.35 9.06 12.20
CA GLY A 217 15.00 9.12 12.75
C GLY A 217 14.31 7.76 12.83
N THR A 218 14.89 6.70 12.26
CA THR A 218 14.35 5.34 12.29
C THR A 218 14.81 4.61 13.55
N ARG A 219 13.85 4.17 14.38
CA ARG A 219 14.15 3.44 15.62
C ARG A 219 12.95 2.64 16.10
N GLN A 220 13.21 1.64 16.92
CA GLN A 220 12.16 0.99 17.70
C GLN A 220 11.49 2.05 18.58
N LEU A 221 10.17 2.10 18.57
CA LEU A 221 9.43 3.01 19.45
C LEU A 221 9.55 2.52 20.88
N ILE A 222 9.21 1.24 21.11
CA ILE A 222 9.20 0.59 22.41
C ILE A 222 9.37 -0.92 22.21
N ASP A 223 10.12 -1.57 23.09
CA ASP A 223 10.08 -3.02 23.27
C ASP A 223 8.91 -3.36 24.20
N LEU A 224 7.86 -4.00 23.70
CA LEU A 224 6.70 -4.34 24.53
C LEU A 224 6.92 -5.62 25.35
N TYR A 225 7.89 -6.47 24.99
CA TYR A 225 8.14 -7.76 25.64
C TYR A 225 9.65 -8.04 25.83
N PRO A 226 10.37 -7.17 26.58
CA PRO A 226 11.80 -7.30 26.75
C PRO A 226 12.18 -8.58 27.49
N GLY A 227 12.96 -9.44 26.82
CA GLY A 227 13.49 -10.68 27.41
C GLY A 227 12.42 -11.73 27.76
N SER A 228 11.21 -11.60 27.21
CA SER A 228 10.14 -12.58 27.35
C SER A 228 10.53 -13.96 26.80
N THR A 229 10.44 -14.99 27.64
CA THR A 229 10.47 -16.39 27.18
C THR A 229 9.07 -16.92 26.85
N GLU A 230 8.04 -16.07 26.96
CA GLU A 230 6.65 -16.44 26.77
C GLU A 230 6.31 -16.48 25.28
N TYR A 231 5.79 -17.61 24.83
CA TYR A 231 5.29 -17.74 23.47
C TYR A 231 3.83 -17.31 23.40
N PRO A 232 3.38 -16.77 22.25
CA PRO A 232 1.99 -16.38 22.09
C PRO A 232 1.03 -17.55 22.33
N PRO A 233 -0.20 -17.30 22.81
CA PRO A 233 -1.18 -18.37 23.10
C PRO A 233 -1.52 -19.23 21.88
N SER A 234 -1.33 -18.70 20.67
CA SER A 234 -1.50 -19.39 19.39
C SER A 234 -0.36 -20.34 19.03
N CYS A 235 0.65 -20.49 19.89
CA CYS A 235 1.81 -21.34 19.69
C CYS A 235 1.83 -22.47 20.69
N THR A 236 2.12 -23.68 20.23
CA THR A 236 2.36 -24.85 21.09
C THR A 236 3.82 -25.28 20.97
N VAL A 237 4.50 -25.55 22.09
CA VAL A 237 5.82 -26.20 22.05
C VAL A 237 5.62 -27.65 21.61
N LEU A 238 6.22 -28.02 20.48
CA LEU A 238 6.22 -29.37 19.94
C LEU A 238 7.25 -30.22 20.70
N GLY A 239 7.06 -31.54 20.69
CA GLY A 239 7.89 -32.48 21.44
C GLY A 239 9.36 -32.57 21.00
N ASP A 240 9.73 -31.90 19.90
CA ASP A 240 11.10 -31.76 19.40
C ASP A 240 11.77 -30.44 19.84
N GLY A 241 11.07 -29.61 20.62
CA GLY A 241 11.55 -28.30 21.07
C GLY A 241 11.26 -27.15 20.11
N ASN A 242 10.64 -27.39 18.96
CA ASN A 242 10.18 -26.34 18.04
C ASN A 242 8.80 -25.80 18.43
N LEU A 243 8.38 -24.66 17.87
CA LEU A 243 7.03 -24.13 18.06
C LEU A 243 6.12 -24.49 16.89
N GLY A 244 4.96 -25.05 17.20
CA GLY A 244 3.81 -25.13 16.32
C GLY A 244 2.99 -23.86 16.44
N CYS A 245 3.42 -22.80 15.77
CA CYS A 245 2.68 -21.55 15.64
C CYS A 245 1.95 -21.50 14.29
N SER A 246 0.86 -20.73 14.21
CA SER A 246 0.22 -20.39 12.93
C SER A 246 1.11 -19.52 12.02
N SER A 247 2.16 -18.89 12.56
CA SER A 247 3.17 -18.13 11.82
C SER A 247 4.57 -18.71 12.07
N PRO A 248 5.38 -18.98 11.03
CA PRO A 248 6.71 -19.57 11.17
C PRO A 248 7.76 -18.60 11.77
N PHE A 249 7.38 -17.36 12.10
CA PHE A 249 8.31 -16.30 12.52
C PHE A 249 8.10 -15.81 13.96
N VAL A 250 7.34 -16.53 14.78
CA VAL A 250 7.06 -16.11 16.16
C VAL A 250 8.27 -16.34 17.06
N GLU A 251 8.74 -15.27 17.69
CA GLU A 251 9.86 -15.26 18.63
C GLU A 251 9.36 -14.91 20.03
N ALA A 252 9.94 -15.50 21.08
CA ALA A 252 9.46 -15.34 22.45
C ALA A 252 9.45 -13.87 22.95
N ASN A 253 10.36 -13.05 22.42
CA ASN A 253 10.53 -11.64 22.79
C ASN A 253 9.70 -10.67 21.93
N SER A 254 8.75 -11.15 21.12
CA SER A 254 8.17 -10.33 20.04
C SER A 254 6.68 -10.05 20.21
N SER A 255 6.30 -8.77 20.16
CA SER A 255 4.91 -8.33 20.23
C SER A 255 4.12 -8.54 18.95
N TRP A 256 4.77 -8.58 17.78
CA TRP A 256 4.12 -8.66 16.47
C TRP A 256 2.93 -7.69 16.35
N PRO A 257 3.19 -6.36 16.35
CA PRO A 257 2.13 -5.38 16.17
C PRO A 257 1.39 -5.64 14.86
N HIS A 258 0.07 -5.57 14.89
CA HIS A 258 -0.76 -5.74 13.70
C HIS A 258 -1.99 -4.85 13.79
N SER A 259 -2.64 -4.70 12.63
CA SER A 259 -3.82 -3.87 12.44
C SER A 259 -3.53 -2.40 12.77
N LEU A 260 -2.39 -1.86 12.34
CA LEU A 260 -1.97 -0.49 12.66
C LEU A 260 -3.00 0.51 12.14
N THR A 261 -3.83 1.04 13.04
CA THR A 261 -5.03 1.82 12.66
C THR A 261 -5.05 3.17 13.36
N VAL A 262 -5.07 4.25 12.58
CA VAL A 262 -5.17 5.61 13.11
C VAL A 262 -6.64 5.95 13.40
N GLN A 263 -6.92 6.43 14.60
CA GLN A 263 -8.22 6.94 15.02
C GLN A 263 -8.01 8.20 15.86
N GLY A 264 -8.45 9.34 15.32
CA GLY A 264 -8.26 10.65 15.93
C GLY A 264 -6.79 10.95 16.19
N GLN A 265 -6.45 11.19 17.46
CA GLN A 265 -5.09 11.52 17.91
C GLN A 265 -4.23 10.30 18.27
N TRP A 266 -4.73 9.08 18.03
CA TRP A 266 -4.08 7.84 18.46
C TRP A 266 -3.81 6.92 17.28
N LEU A 267 -2.70 6.20 17.36
CA LEU A 267 -2.48 4.97 16.61
C LEU A 267 -2.82 3.79 17.52
N TYR A 268 -3.78 2.97 17.09
CA TYR A 268 -4.15 1.72 17.72
C TYR A 268 -3.50 0.54 17.01
N PHE A 269 -3.17 -0.50 17.76
CA PHE A 269 -2.63 -1.74 17.22
C PHE A 269 -2.84 -2.89 18.20
N THR A 270 -2.80 -4.11 17.70
CA THR A 270 -2.88 -5.31 18.52
C THR A 270 -1.56 -6.07 18.51
N THR A 271 -1.31 -6.86 19.56
CA THR A 271 -0.16 -7.76 19.66
C THR A 271 -0.60 -9.21 19.51
N VAL A 272 0.33 -10.09 19.17
CA VAL A 272 0.08 -11.54 19.05
C VAL A 272 -0.44 -12.18 20.34
N PHE A 273 -0.36 -11.47 21.47
CA PHE A 273 -0.92 -11.87 22.77
C PHE A 273 -2.37 -11.41 22.97
N ASN A 274 -3.10 -11.06 21.91
CA ASN A 274 -4.49 -10.58 21.95
C ASN A 274 -4.68 -9.32 22.82
N GLN A 275 -3.69 -8.43 22.82
CA GLN A 275 -3.74 -7.18 23.57
C GLN A 275 -3.92 -6.00 22.62
N LEU A 276 -4.85 -5.10 22.95
CA LEU A 276 -5.03 -3.83 22.27
C LEU A 276 -4.16 -2.77 22.95
N TYR A 277 -3.36 -2.07 22.16
CA TYR A 277 -2.54 -0.94 22.56
C TYR A 277 -2.95 0.32 21.81
N ARG A 278 -2.58 1.47 22.37
CA ARG A 278 -2.55 2.74 21.66
C ARG A 278 -1.28 3.51 21.94
N THR A 279 -0.92 4.40 21.01
CA THR A 279 0.24 5.29 21.14
C THR A 279 -0.04 6.67 20.54
N ASP A 280 0.50 7.72 21.18
CA ASP A 280 0.61 9.07 20.63
C ASP A 280 1.91 9.27 19.82
N GLY A 281 2.66 8.17 19.61
CA GLY A 281 3.95 8.17 18.93
C GLY A 281 5.15 8.43 19.83
N THR A 282 4.96 8.40 21.15
CA THR A 282 6.01 8.47 22.17
C THR A 282 6.01 7.21 23.06
N ILE A 283 7.13 6.92 23.72
CA ILE A 283 7.21 5.81 24.68
C ILE A 283 6.20 6.03 25.82
N ALA A 284 6.15 7.24 26.38
CA ALA A 284 5.29 7.55 27.53
C ALA A 284 3.79 7.48 27.20
N GLY A 285 3.40 7.84 25.97
CA GLY A 285 2.02 7.73 25.51
C GLY A 285 1.65 6.35 24.97
N THR A 286 2.59 5.40 24.90
CA THR A 286 2.32 4.03 24.46
C THR A 286 1.88 3.18 25.65
N HIS A 287 0.65 2.67 25.62
CA HIS A 287 0.12 1.86 26.70
C HIS A 287 -0.94 0.86 26.24
N ARG A 288 -1.04 -0.25 26.98
CA ARG A 288 -2.08 -1.25 26.78
C ARG A 288 -3.43 -0.65 27.16
N VAL A 289 -4.39 -0.79 26.28
CA VAL A 289 -5.80 -0.45 26.52
C VAL A 289 -6.48 -1.61 27.23
N GLN A 290 -6.42 -2.82 26.64
CA GLN A 290 -7.09 -4.00 27.17
C GLN A 290 -6.47 -5.30 26.63
N SER A 291 -6.67 -6.42 27.32
CA SER A 291 -6.39 -7.78 26.85
C SER A 291 -7.69 -8.53 26.61
N PHE A 292 -7.71 -9.41 25.62
CA PHE A 292 -8.88 -10.23 25.26
C PHE A 292 -8.48 -11.70 25.15
N GLU A 293 -9.45 -12.64 25.24
CA GLU A 293 -9.17 -14.05 24.97
C GLU A 293 -8.73 -14.27 23.51
N ARG A 294 -9.42 -13.61 22.55
CA ARG A 294 -9.03 -13.62 21.14
C ARG A 294 -9.48 -12.35 20.42
N PHE A 295 -8.59 -11.79 19.60
CA PHE A 295 -8.90 -10.66 18.74
C PHE A 295 -9.18 -11.12 17.29
N SER A 296 -10.16 -10.54 16.59
CA SER A 296 -10.49 -10.93 15.20
C SER A 296 -9.54 -10.35 14.14
N GLY A 297 -8.67 -9.42 14.55
CA GLY A 297 -7.56 -8.90 13.75
C GLY A 297 -7.91 -7.72 12.84
N GLN A 298 -9.16 -7.25 12.79
CA GLN A 298 -9.52 -6.05 12.03
C GLN A 298 -10.08 -4.97 12.94
N MET A 299 -9.58 -3.75 12.75
CA MET A 299 -10.08 -2.54 13.37
C MET A 299 -10.57 -1.58 12.30
N ILE A 300 -11.76 -1.02 12.50
CA ILE A 300 -12.46 -0.22 11.50
C ILE A 300 -12.77 1.15 12.11
N PRO A 301 -12.13 2.24 11.64
CA PRO A 301 -12.51 3.59 12.03
C PRO A 301 -13.94 3.89 11.59
N LEU A 302 -14.76 4.40 12.51
CA LEU A 302 -16.13 4.86 12.26
C LEU A 302 -16.39 6.12 13.08
N GLN A 303 -16.38 7.27 12.40
CA GLN A 303 -16.58 8.58 13.04
C GLN A 303 -15.58 8.80 14.19
N ASP A 304 -16.09 8.98 15.41
CA ASP A 304 -15.34 9.19 16.65
C ASP A 304 -15.03 7.89 17.40
N LYS A 305 -15.11 6.73 16.73
CA LYS A 305 -14.84 5.43 17.31
C LYS A 305 -14.01 4.53 16.42
N LEU A 306 -13.32 3.59 17.04
CA LEU A 306 -12.71 2.44 16.40
C LEU A 306 -13.49 1.18 16.77
N LEU A 307 -14.07 0.51 15.77
CA LEU A 307 -14.83 -0.74 15.95
C LEU A 307 -13.96 -1.96 15.69
N PHE A 308 -14.15 -3.02 16.48
CA PHE A 308 -13.46 -4.29 16.27
C PHE A 308 -14.24 -5.42 16.95
N SER A 309 -14.00 -6.66 16.50
CA SER A 309 -14.62 -7.84 17.12
C SER A 309 -13.61 -8.65 17.91
N VAL A 310 -14.06 -9.19 19.04
CA VAL A 310 -13.28 -10.04 19.93
C VAL A 310 -14.09 -11.26 20.30
N VAL A 311 -13.42 -12.34 20.64
CA VAL A 311 -14.03 -13.41 21.45
C VAL A 311 -13.57 -13.19 22.87
N ASP A 312 -14.54 -13.10 23.77
CA ASP A 312 -14.33 -12.95 25.21
C ASP A 312 -15.45 -13.70 25.94
N ASP A 313 -15.11 -14.40 27.03
CA ASP A 313 -15.98 -15.37 27.71
C ASP A 313 -16.62 -16.38 26.74
N ASN A 314 -15.89 -16.87 25.74
CA ASN A 314 -16.40 -17.73 24.65
C ASN A 314 -17.51 -17.13 23.75
N HIS A 315 -17.74 -15.82 23.79
CA HIS A 315 -18.75 -15.15 22.94
C HIS A 315 -18.09 -14.16 21.98
N LEU A 316 -18.56 -14.15 20.72
CA LEU A 316 -18.19 -13.10 19.77
C LEU A 316 -18.90 -11.79 20.15
N GLN A 317 -18.12 -10.74 20.38
CA GLN A 317 -18.60 -9.44 20.79
C GLN A 317 -18.08 -8.34 19.85
N LEU A 318 -18.90 -7.31 19.62
CA LEU A 318 -18.50 -6.09 18.94
C LEU A 318 -18.11 -5.04 20.00
N TRP A 319 -16.87 -4.58 19.94
CA TRP A 319 -16.31 -3.59 20.85
C TRP A 319 -16.03 -2.28 20.12
N SER A 320 -15.93 -1.21 20.91
CA SER A 320 -15.50 0.09 20.41
C SER A 320 -14.62 0.81 21.42
N VAL A 321 -13.59 1.49 20.93
CA VAL A 321 -12.86 2.53 21.68
C VAL A 321 -13.04 3.89 21.00
N PRO A 322 -12.85 5.02 21.70
CA PRO A 322 -12.82 6.33 21.07
C PRO A 322 -11.72 6.48 20.01
#